data_AF-A0A1Q9GG91-F1
#
_entry.id   AF-A0A1Q9GG91-F1
#
_cell.length_a   1.000
_cell.length_b   1.000
_cell.length_c   1.000
_cell.angle_alpha   90.00
_cell.angle_beta   90.00
_cell.angle_gamma   90.00
#
_symmetry.space_group_name_H-M   'P 1'
#
loop_
_entity.id
_entity.type
_entity.pdbx_description
1 polymer ?
#
loop_
_entity_poly.entity_id
_entity_poly.type
_entity_poly.pdbx_seq_one_letter_code
_entity_poly.pdbx_strand_id
1 'polypeptide(L)'
;MIRETTLAPASLWAKPFVSEVAEIINLLKEYGYDSATLARLTGLQEKKLSDWMSRYKREPENISNIPYPCWCFLAALAGRPNIQNNGQPINVDARKVMRAFKPTAFKNRSIFEMPSDKEFKRIIGDNTFTGITVENLCDTFQWKPTQLSESLEKSTLPFLNWCLILMLCGFNIQKMLLTQHEGEISLDEQLS
;
A
#
# COMPACT_ATOMS: atom_id res chain seq x y z
N MET A 1 -2.19 -16.72 11.98
CA MET A 1 -0.81 -16.83 11.48
C MET A 1 -0.83 -16.73 9.97
N ILE A 2 -0.24 -15.66 9.45
CA ILE A 2 -0.14 -15.37 8.02
C ILE A 2 1.04 -16.16 7.44
N ARG A 3 0.84 -16.82 6.29
CA ARG A 3 1.88 -17.58 5.61
C ARG A 3 2.90 -16.65 4.94
N GLU A 4 4.18 -16.98 5.05
CA GLU A 4 5.28 -16.24 4.42
C GLU A 4 5.14 -16.10 2.91
N THR A 5 4.59 -17.09 2.22
CA THR A 5 4.37 -17.02 0.76
C THR A 5 3.35 -15.95 0.35
N THR A 6 2.51 -15.49 1.29
CA THR A 6 1.61 -14.36 1.06
C THR A 6 2.31 -13.03 1.31
N LEU A 7 3.40 -13.00 2.08
CA LEU A 7 4.23 -11.83 2.36
C LEU A 7 5.45 -11.76 1.44
N ALA A 8 5.28 -12.21 0.19
CA ALA A 8 6.35 -12.31 -0.80
C ALA A 8 6.17 -11.30 -1.97
N PRO A 9 7.23 -11.04 -2.75
CA PRO A 9 7.15 -10.30 -4.01
C PRO A 9 6.18 -10.93 -5.01
N ALA A 10 5.63 -10.13 -5.92
CA ALA A 10 4.61 -10.55 -6.89
C ALA A 10 4.97 -11.83 -7.68
N SER A 11 6.24 -12.06 -7.96
CA SER A 11 6.74 -13.24 -8.68
C SER A 11 6.65 -14.55 -7.89
N LEU A 12 6.61 -14.47 -6.56
CA LEU A 12 6.56 -15.61 -5.63
C LEU A 12 5.28 -15.61 -4.78
N TRP A 13 4.41 -14.62 -5.00
CA TRP A 13 3.24 -14.38 -4.16
C TRP A 13 2.17 -15.45 -4.31
N ALA A 14 1.81 -16.06 -3.18
CA ALA A 14 0.59 -16.84 -3.06
C ALA A 14 -0.55 -15.95 -2.55
N LYS A 15 -1.74 -16.07 -3.14
CA LYS A 15 -2.90 -15.32 -2.65
C LYS A 15 -3.21 -15.70 -1.19
N PRO A 16 -3.52 -14.72 -0.34
CA PRO A 16 -3.89 -14.98 1.04
C PRO A 16 -5.25 -15.67 1.11
N PHE A 17 -5.45 -16.42 2.17
CA PHE A 17 -6.75 -16.92 2.60
C PHE A 17 -7.59 -15.78 3.18
N VAL A 18 -8.90 -15.99 3.21
CA VAL A 18 -9.85 -15.04 3.80
C VAL A 18 -9.55 -14.81 5.28
N SER A 19 -9.07 -15.84 6.01
CA SER A 19 -8.62 -15.70 7.41
C SER A 19 -7.39 -14.80 7.55
N GLU A 20 -6.40 -14.92 6.67
CA GLU A 20 -5.18 -14.10 6.71
C GLU A 20 -5.49 -12.61 6.42
N VAL A 21 -6.45 -12.34 5.54
CA VAL A 21 -6.95 -10.97 5.33
C VAL A 21 -7.71 -10.46 6.56
N ALA A 22 -8.51 -11.31 7.19
CA ALA A 22 -9.23 -10.96 8.41
C ALA A 22 -8.29 -10.67 9.59
N GLU A 23 -7.17 -11.38 9.71
CA GLU A 23 -6.14 -11.18 10.74
C GLU A 23 -5.60 -9.73 10.70
N ILE A 24 -5.16 -9.26 9.53
CA ILE A 24 -4.69 -7.87 9.35
C ILE A 24 -5.79 -6.85 9.66
N ILE A 25 -6.99 -7.05 9.12
CA ILE A 25 -8.06 -6.06 9.29
C ILE A 25 -8.56 -6.01 10.73
N ASN A 26 -8.60 -7.15 11.43
CA ASN A 26 -8.98 -7.20 12.84
C ASN A 26 -7.89 -6.58 13.73
N LEU A 27 -6.61 -6.82 13.43
CA LEU A 27 -5.51 -6.12 14.11
C LEU A 27 -5.67 -4.60 13.97
N LEU A 28 -5.89 -4.07 12.76
CA LEU A 28 -6.11 -2.63 12.57
C LEU A 28 -7.33 -2.11 13.38
N LYS A 29 -8.40 -2.91 13.48
CA LYS A 29 -9.59 -2.57 14.29
C LYS A 29 -9.30 -2.54 15.79
N GLU A 30 -8.48 -3.45 16.30
CA GLU A 30 -8.06 -3.49 17.71
C GLU A 30 -7.34 -2.19 18.10
N TYR A 31 -6.61 -1.58 17.17
CA TYR A 31 -5.95 -0.28 17.33
C TYR A 31 -6.85 0.92 16.95
N GLY A 32 -8.17 0.72 16.85
CA GLY A 32 -9.14 1.79 16.64
C GLY A 32 -9.40 2.18 15.18
N TYR A 33 -8.85 1.45 14.20
CA TYR A 33 -9.06 1.69 12.78
C TYR A 33 -10.17 0.78 12.22
N ASP A 34 -11.41 1.14 12.49
CA ASP A 34 -12.56 0.46 11.91
C ASP A 34 -12.65 0.65 10.38
N SER A 35 -13.56 -0.09 9.73
CA SER A 35 -13.68 -0.07 8.26
C SER A 35 -13.92 1.34 7.70
N ALA A 36 -14.73 2.14 8.39
CA ALA A 36 -15.05 3.52 7.98
C ALA A 36 -13.82 4.44 8.12
N THR A 37 -13.08 4.30 9.22
CA THR A 37 -11.84 5.04 9.48
C THR A 37 -10.77 4.66 8.46
N LEU A 38 -10.57 3.37 8.20
CA LEU A 38 -9.68 2.89 7.16
C LEU A 38 -10.07 3.43 5.79
N ALA A 39 -11.35 3.38 5.43
CA ALA A 39 -11.83 3.91 4.15
C ALA A 39 -11.55 5.41 4.01
N ARG A 40 -11.80 6.19 5.06
CA ARG A 40 -11.53 7.63 5.10
C ARG A 40 -10.04 7.97 4.98
N LEU A 41 -9.17 7.21 5.66
CA LEU A 41 -7.73 7.49 5.69
C LEU A 41 -7.00 6.99 4.44
N THR A 42 -7.45 5.87 3.88
CA THR A 42 -6.76 5.13 2.81
C THR A 42 -7.44 5.23 1.45
N GLY A 43 -8.69 5.67 1.39
CA GLY A 43 -9.49 5.64 0.17
C GLY A 43 -9.94 4.25 -0.29
N LEU A 44 -9.64 3.19 0.47
CA LEU A 44 -10.21 1.86 0.22
C LEU A 44 -11.73 1.88 0.45
N GLN A 45 -12.48 1.13 -0.35
CA GLN A 45 -13.92 1.04 -0.17
C GLN A 45 -14.26 0.04 0.96
N GLU A 46 -15.12 0.44 1.89
CA GLU A 46 -15.59 -0.43 2.99
C GLU A 46 -16.18 -1.75 2.50
N LYS A 47 -16.90 -1.69 1.38
CA LYS A 47 -17.45 -2.87 0.71
C LYS A 47 -16.35 -3.85 0.30
N LYS A 48 -15.22 -3.37 -0.22
CA LYS A 48 -14.10 -4.24 -0.63
C LYS A 48 -13.43 -4.89 0.58
N LEU A 49 -13.21 -4.13 1.65
CA LEU A 49 -12.70 -4.70 2.91
C LEU A 49 -13.61 -5.83 3.43
N SER A 50 -14.92 -5.59 3.41
CA SER A 50 -15.92 -6.60 3.79
C SER A 50 -15.94 -7.80 2.84
N ASP A 51 -15.89 -7.57 1.53
CA ASP A 51 -15.91 -8.62 0.51
C ASP A 51 -14.71 -9.56 0.68
N TRP A 52 -13.51 -9.02 0.90
CA TRP A 52 -12.27 -9.78 1.08
C TRP A 52 -12.27 -10.66 2.33
N MET A 53 -13.13 -10.38 3.31
CA MET A 53 -13.32 -11.14 4.55
C MET A 53 -14.65 -11.91 4.61
N SER A 54 -15.54 -11.77 3.62
CA SER A 54 -16.98 -12.10 3.73
C SER A 54 -17.29 -13.55 4.16
N ARG A 55 -16.32 -14.46 4.07
CA ARG A 55 -16.46 -15.87 4.43
C ARG A 55 -15.57 -16.33 5.58
N TYR A 56 -14.83 -15.45 6.26
CA TYR A 56 -13.80 -15.86 7.21
C TYR A 56 -14.33 -16.74 8.35
N LYS A 57 -15.59 -16.55 8.78
CA LYS A 57 -16.22 -17.35 9.84
C LYS A 57 -16.68 -18.75 9.38
N ARG A 58 -16.90 -18.96 8.08
CA ARG A 58 -17.48 -20.20 7.53
C ARG A 58 -16.44 -21.00 6.75
N GLU A 59 -15.61 -20.32 5.99
CA GLU A 59 -14.63 -20.87 5.05
C GLU A 59 -13.30 -20.10 5.20
N PRO A 60 -12.64 -20.16 6.38
CA PRO A 60 -11.44 -19.37 6.66
C PRO A 60 -10.29 -19.66 5.69
N GLU A 61 -10.16 -20.90 5.23
CA GLU A 61 -9.09 -21.38 4.36
C GLU A 61 -9.35 -21.12 2.87
N ASN A 62 -10.47 -20.49 2.51
CA ASN A 62 -10.71 -20.13 1.12
C ASN A 62 -9.77 -19.02 0.68
N ILE A 63 -9.34 -19.06 -0.58
CA ILE A 63 -8.47 -18.04 -1.16
C ILE A 63 -9.27 -16.73 -1.33
N SER A 64 -8.73 -15.64 -0.79
CA SER A 64 -9.30 -14.30 -0.94
C SER A 64 -9.07 -13.78 -2.37
N ASN A 65 -10.01 -12.99 -2.87
CA ASN A 65 -9.90 -12.31 -4.17
C ASN A 65 -9.21 -10.93 -4.06
N ILE A 66 -8.57 -10.62 -2.93
CA ILE A 66 -7.81 -9.38 -2.75
C ILE A 66 -6.70 -9.24 -3.83
N PRO A 67 -6.61 -8.09 -4.52
CA PRO A 67 -5.50 -7.82 -5.44
C PRO A 67 -4.16 -7.65 -4.71
N TYR A 68 -3.06 -8.02 -5.36
CA TYR A 68 -1.71 -7.88 -4.80
C TYR A 68 -1.40 -6.46 -4.27
N PRO A 69 -1.69 -5.37 -5.01
CA PRO A 69 -1.43 -4.01 -4.52
C PRO A 69 -2.16 -3.68 -3.21
N CYS A 70 -3.41 -4.16 -3.08
CA CYS A 70 -4.19 -3.97 -1.87
C CYS A 70 -3.62 -4.77 -0.70
N TRP A 71 -3.12 -5.97 -0.97
CA TRP A 71 -2.47 -6.81 0.04
C TRP A 71 -1.15 -6.18 0.53
N CYS A 72 -0.27 -5.73 -0.38
CA CYS A 72 0.95 -5.00 -0.02
C CYS A 72 0.65 -3.80 0.88
N PHE A 73 -0.37 -3.04 0.52
CA PHE A 73 -0.78 -1.86 1.25
C PHE A 73 -1.33 -2.21 2.65
N LEU A 74 -2.22 -3.20 2.77
CA LEU A 74 -2.77 -3.64 4.07
C LEU A 74 -1.68 -4.22 4.98
N ALA A 75 -0.77 -5.04 4.46
CA ALA A 75 0.36 -5.57 5.22
C ALA A 75 1.24 -4.44 5.77
N ALA A 76 1.51 -3.42 4.97
CA ALA A 76 2.30 -2.28 5.40
C ALA A 76 1.58 -1.38 6.42
N LEU A 77 0.25 -1.27 6.39
CA LEU A 77 -0.51 -0.64 7.46
C LEU A 77 -0.41 -1.40 8.79
N ALA A 78 -0.25 -2.72 8.72
CA ALA A 78 -0.07 -3.60 9.88
C ALA A 78 1.41 -3.82 10.26
N GLY A 79 2.28 -2.87 9.89
CA GLY A 79 3.67 -2.82 10.36
C GLY A 79 4.66 -3.67 9.57
N ARG A 80 4.21 -4.39 8.53
CA ARG A 80 5.15 -5.12 7.69
C ARG A 80 5.94 -4.17 6.80
N PRO A 81 7.26 -4.39 6.62
CA PRO A 81 8.01 -3.75 5.55
C PRO A 81 7.37 -4.02 4.19
N ASN A 82 7.69 -3.20 3.19
CA ASN A 82 7.14 -3.36 1.84
C ASN A 82 7.46 -4.77 1.29
N ILE A 83 6.44 -5.63 1.24
CA ILE A 83 6.58 -7.05 0.89
C ILE A 83 7.10 -7.27 -0.54
N GLN A 84 6.91 -6.28 -1.42
CA GLN A 84 7.33 -6.37 -2.81
C GLN A 84 8.85 -6.29 -2.98
N ASN A 85 9.55 -5.58 -2.10
CA ASN A 85 11.01 -5.45 -2.12
C ASN A 85 11.66 -5.98 -0.84
N ASN A 86 10.97 -6.86 -0.11
CA ASN A 86 11.42 -7.40 1.18
C ASN A 86 11.85 -6.31 2.18
N GLY A 87 11.16 -5.17 2.15
CA GLY A 87 11.47 -4.02 2.99
C GLY A 87 12.72 -3.25 2.60
N GLN A 88 13.37 -3.55 1.46
CA GLN A 88 14.55 -2.84 0.97
C GLN A 88 14.14 -1.73 0.00
N PRO A 89 14.08 -0.46 0.43
CA PRO A 89 13.71 0.64 -0.45
C PRO A 89 14.64 0.74 -1.65
N ILE A 90 14.15 1.31 -2.74
CA ILE A 90 15.04 1.72 -3.81
C ILE A 90 16.08 2.72 -3.29
N ASN A 91 17.29 2.65 -3.83
CA ASN A 91 18.40 3.50 -3.41
C ASN A 91 18.18 4.95 -3.86
N VAL A 92 17.39 5.72 -3.12
CA VAL A 92 17.07 7.12 -3.38
C VAL A 92 17.14 7.95 -2.09
N ASP A 93 17.62 9.19 -2.19
CA ASP A 93 17.53 10.14 -1.07
C ASP A 93 16.06 10.57 -0.89
N ALA A 94 15.42 10.07 0.17
CA ALA A 94 14.04 10.40 0.51
C ALA A 94 13.78 11.91 0.58
N ARG A 95 14.78 12.73 0.96
CA ARG A 95 14.65 14.19 0.99
C ARG A 95 14.48 14.79 -0.41
N LYS A 96 15.09 14.20 -1.44
CA LYS A 96 14.89 14.61 -2.83
C LYS A 96 13.47 14.30 -3.29
N VAL A 97 12.96 13.12 -2.92
CA VAL A 97 11.56 12.73 -3.19
C VAL A 97 10.62 13.72 -2.49
N MET A 98 10.80 13.97 -1.20
CA MET A 98 9.95 14.92 -0.44
C MET A 98 9.92 16.32 -1.06
N ARG A 99 11.07 16.85 -1.48
CA ARG A 99 11.17 18.18 -2.10
C ARG A 99 10.56 18.25 -3.50
N ALA A 100 10.34 17.11 -4.16
CA ALA A 100 9.73 17.09 -5.48
C ALA A 100 8.22 17.40 -5.43
N PHE A 101 7.57 17.26 -4.27
CA PHE A 101 6.12 17.33 -4.09
C PHE A 101 5.70 18.31 -3.00
N LYS A 102 4.44 18.74 -3.06
CA LYS A 102 3.80 19.46 -1.95
C LYS A 102 3.66 18.57 -0.70
N PRO A 103 3.65 19.15 0.52
CA PRO A 103 3.42 18.38 1.76
C PRO A 103 2.11 17.60 1.78
N THR A 104 1.08 18.08 1.07
CA THR A 104 -0.23 17.42 0.92
C THR A 104 -0.14 16.05 0.26
N ALA A 105 0.88 15.79 -0.57
CA ALA A 105 1.12 14.48 -1.17
C ALA A 105 1.49 13.41 -0.12
N PHE A 106 1.95 13.79 1.07
CA PHE A 106 2.39 12.86 2.13
C PHE A 106 1.39 12.81 3.30
N LYS A 107 0.11 13.06 3.02
CA LYS A 107 -0.97 13.04 4.01
C LYS A 107 -2.01 11.98 3.65
N ASN A 108 -2.91 11.71 4.61
CA ASN A 108 -4.01 10.79 4.40
C ASN A 108 -4.95 11.23 3.27
N ARG A 109 -5.81 10.31 2.82
CA ARG A 109 -6.70 10.52 1.67
C ARG A 109 -7.59 11.78 1.76
N SER A 110 -7.96 12.21 2.96
CA SER A 110 -8.82 13.39 3.16
C SER A 110 -8.12 14.72 2.90
N ILE A 111 -6.79 14.76 3.01
CA ILE A 111 -5.94 15.95 2.82
C ILE A 111 -5.10 15.83 1.54
N PHE A 112 -4.96 14.61 1.02
CA PHE A 112 -4.16 14.30 -0.15
C PHE A 112 -4.58 15.11 -1.38
N GLU A 113 -3.60 15.82 -1.94
CA GLU A 113 -3.69 16.46 -3.24
C GLU A 113 -2.83 15.69 -4.24
N MET A 114 -3.39 15.45 -5.42
CA MET A 114 -2.70 14.73 -6.48
C MET A 114 -1.49 15.52 -6.97
N PRO A 115 -0.28 14.92 -7.01
CA PRO A 115 0.83 15.51 -7.73
C PRO A 115 0.53 15.74 -9.21
N SER A 116 1.09 16.80 -9.76
CA SER A 116 1.04 17.06 -11.20
C SER A 116 1.95 16.10 -11.98
N ASP A 117 1.67 15.93 -13.27
CA ASP A 117 2.54 15.21 -14.22
C ASP A 117 4.02 15.67 -14.13
N LYS A 118 4.25 16.98 -14.01
CA LYS A 118 5.61 17.55 -13.86
C LYS A 118 6.30 17.08 -12.58
N GLU A 119 5.57 16.89 -11.49
CA GLU A 119 6.13 16.40 -10.23
C GLU A 119 6.42 14.89 -10.32
N PHE A 120 5.51 14.11 -10.92
CA PHE A 120 5.75 12.68 -11.16
C PHE A 120 6.99 12.42 -12.01
N LYS A 121 7.20 13.21 -13.07
CA LYS A 121 8.39 13.12 -13.95
C LYS A 121 9.72 13.43 -13.25
N ARG A 122 9.73 13.87 -11.98
CA ARG A 122 10.96 14.00 -11.18
C ARG A 122 11.39 12.69 -10.53
N ILE A 123 10.46 11.73 -10.38
CA ILE A 123 10.68 10.48 -9.67
C ILE A 123 10.17 9.23 -10.43
N ILE A 124 9.63 9.38 -11.64
CA ILE A 124 9.25 8.26 -12.51
C ILE A 124 9.79 8.54 -13.92
N GLY A 125 10.64 7.64 -14.44
CA GLY A 125 11.29 7.68 -15.75
C GLY A 125 12.81 7.43 -15.69
N ASP A 126 13.40 7.16 -16.85
CA ASP A 126 14.80 6.68 -17.02
C ASP A 126 15.90 7.64 -16.55
N ASN A 127 15.57 8.89 -16.23
CA ASN A 127 16.52 9.92 -15.78
C ASN A 127 16.03 10.68 -14.52
N THR A 128 15.27 9.99 -13.68
CA THR A 128 14.66 10.58 -12.48
C THR A 128 15.44 10.25 -11.22
N PHE A 129 15.04 10.82 -10.08
CA PHE A 129 15.72 10.55 -8.79
C PHE A 129 15.69 9.08 -8.39
N THR A 130 14.68 8.34 -8.82
CA THR A 130 14.47 6.93 -8.47
C THR A 130 14.93 5.97 -9.56
N GLY A 131 14.98 6.42 -10.82
CA GLY A 131 15.16 5.56 -11.99
C GLY A 131 14.02 4.58 -12.24
N ILE A 132 12.89 4.68 -11.53
CA ILE A 132 11.76 3.77 -11.68
C ILE A 132 10.97 4.15 -12.92
N THR A 133 10.76 3.21 -13.85
CA THR A 133 9.90 3.41 -15.03
C THR A 133 8.44 3.04 -14.77
N VAL A 134 7.54 3.43 -15.69
CA VAL A 134 6.13 3.00 -15.67
C VAL A 134 6.06 1.48 -15.77
N GLU A 135 6.87 0.90 -16.64
CA GLU A 135 6.99 -0.54 -16.87
C GLU A 135 7.40 -1.24 -15.58
N ASN A 136 8.42 -0.74 -14.88
CA ASN A 136 8.84 -1.31 -13.59
C ASN A 136 7.71 -1.28 -12.56
N LEU A 137 6.96 -0.17 -12.45
CA LEU A 137 5.82 -0.07 -11.54
C LEU A 137 4.70 -1.05 -11.90
N CYS A 138 4.42 -1.19 -13.19
CA CYS A 138 3.38 -2.09 -13.68
C CYS A 138 3.73 -3.56 -13.46
N ASP A 139 4.98 -3.96 -13.67
CA ASP A 139 5.44 -5.32 -13.38
C ASP A 139 5.40 -5.60 -11.87
N THR A 140 5.83 -4.61 -11.08
CA THR A 140 5.91 -4.66 -9.61
C THR A 140 4.54 -4.85 -8.96
N PHE A 141 3.54 -4.09 -9.41
CA PHE A 141 2.20 -4.07 -8.80
C PHE A 141 1.10 -4.69 -9.67
N GLN A 142 1.47 -5.38 -10.76
CA GLN A 142 0.54 -5.98 -11.70
C GLN A 142 -0.48 -4.97 -12.26
N TRP A 143 -0.03 -3.74 -12.51
CA TRP A 143 -0.84 -2.68 -13.12
C TRP A 143 -0.76 -2.73 -14.64
N LYS A 144 -1.68 -2.04 -15.32
CA LYS A 144 -1.65 -1.90 -16.79
C LYS A 144 -0.86 -0.64 -17.17
N PRO A 145 0.21 -0.74 -18.00
CA PRO A 145 1.03 0.41 -18.38
C PRO A 145 0.24 1.59 -18.97
N THR A 146 -0.64 1.32 -19.92
CA THR A 146 -1.46 2.37 -20.57
C THR A 146 -2.33 3.13 -19.56
N GLN A 147 -2.93 2.42 -18.61
CA GLN A 147 -3.76 3.03 -17.57
C GLN A 147 -2.93 3.85 -16.59
N LEU A 148 -1.73 3.38 -16.23
CA LEU A 148 -0.83 4.11 -15.34
C LEU A 148 -0.35 5.40 -16.01
N SER A 149 0.17 5.33 -17.24
CA SER A 149 0.63 6.49 -17.99
C SER A 149 -0.46 7.55 -18.13
N GLU A 150 -1.66 7.16 -18.56
CA GLU A 150 -2.78 8.10 -18.66
C GLU A 150 -3.14 8.74 -17.32
N SER A 151 -3.06 7.99 -16.21
CA SER A 151 -3.38 8.51 -14.88
C SER A 151 -2.35 9.51 -14.37
N LEU A 152 -1.06 9.32 -14.71
CA LEU A 152 0.01 10.25 -14.38
C LEU A 152 -0.13 11.54 -15.19
N GLU A 153 -0.38 11.42 -16.49
CA GLU A 153 -0.58 12.56 -17.40
C GLU A 153 -1.80 13.40 -16.98
N LYS A 154 -2.92 12.74 -16.67
CA LYS A 154 -4.18 13.40 -16.29
C LYS A 154 -4.22 13.83 -14.82
N SER A 155 -3.19 13.50 -14.03
CA SER A 155 -3.16 13.73 -12.58
C SER A 155 -4.41 13.13 -11.90
N THR A 156 -4.67 11.85 -12.17
CA THR A 156 -5.80 11.07 -11.65
C THR A 156 -5.38 9.74 -11.02
N LEU A 157 -4.09 9.59 -10.68
CA LEU A 157 -3.54 8.39 -10.06
C LEU A 157 -4.34 8.00 -8.79
N PRO A 158 -4.75 6.74 -8.59
CA PRO A 158 -5.39 6.36 -7.33
C PRO A 158 -4.46 6.58 -6.13
N PHE A 159 -4.99 7.06 -5.00
CA PHE A 159 -4.20 7.31 -3.79
C PHE A 159 -3.45 6.06 -3.28
N LEU A 160 -4.06 4.88 -3.42
CA LEU A 160 -3.41 3.60 -3.14
C LEU A 160 -2.12 3.44 -3.96
N ASN A 161 -2.19 3.68 -5.27
CA ASN A 161 -1.04 3.55 -6.16
C ASN A 161 0.07 4.53 -5.77
N TRP A 162 -0.30 5.75 -5.37
CA TRP A 162 0.66 6.72 -4.83
C TRP A 162 1.36 6.22 -3.55
N CYS A 163 0.60 5.68 -2.59
CA CYS A 163 1.17 5.12 -1.37
C CYS A 163 2.16 3.98 -1.68
N LEU A 164 1.83 3.13 -2.65
CA LEU A 164 2.70 2.02 -3.08
C LEU A 164 4.00 2.51 -3.72
N ILE A 165 3.96 3.59 -4.51
CA ILE A 165 5.17 4.26 -5.04
C ILE A 165 6.02 4.82 -3.90
N LEU A 166 5.39 5.48 -2.92
CA LEU A 166 6.09 5.99 -1.74
C LEU A 166 6.74 4.87 -0.92
N MET A 167 6.07 3.72 -0.77
CA MET A 167 6.65 2.56 -0.10
C MET A 167 7.90 2.02 -0.81
N LEU A 168 7.95 2.03 -2.15
CA LEU A 168 9.17 1.68 -2.88
C LEU A 168 10.30 2.65 -2.55
N CYS A 169 9.98 3.94 -2.39
CA CYS A 169 10.92 4.98 -2.00
C CYS A 169 11.28 4.98 -0.50
N GLY A 170 10.78 4.01 0.28
CA GLY A 170 11.13 3.83 1.71
C GLY A 170 10.29 4.63 2.69
N PHE A 171 9.16 5.20 2.25
CA PHE A 171 8.26 5.90 3.15
C PHE A 171 7.41 4.92 3.94
N ASN A 172 7.34 5.12 5.26
CA ASN A 172 6.48 4.34 6.15
C ASN A 172 5.04 4.87 6.06
N ILE A 173 4.18 4.14 5.33
CA ILE A 173 2.78 4.54 5.15
C ILE A 173 1.93 4.38 6.42
N GLN A 174 2.27 3.46 7.33
CA GLN A 174 1.59 3.33 8.61
C GLN A 174 1.75 4.63 9.41
N LYS A 175 2.99 5.10 9.59
CA LYS A 175 3.28 6.37 10.28
C LYS A 175 2.70 7.58 9.54
N MET A 176 2.61 7.50 8.22
CA MET A 176 2.00 8.56 7.40
C MET A 176 0.47 8.65 7.57
N LEU A 177 -0.21 7.52 7.71
CA LEU A 177 -1.68 7.44 7.63
C LEU A 177 -2.37 7.24 8.98
N LEU A 178 -1.76 6.47 9.88
CA LEU A 178 -2.35 6.01 11.15
C LEU A 178 -1.81 6.84 12.32
N THR A 179 -2.09 8.15 12.31
CA THR A 179 -1.51 9.09 13.30
C THR A 179 -2.36 9.24 14.58
N GLN A 180 -3.43 8.47 14.74
CA GLN A 180 -4.42 8.65 15.81
C GLN A 180 -4.21 7.73 17.01
N HIS A 181 -3.14 6.94 17.01
CA HIS A 181 -2.81 5.99 18.07
C HIS A 181 -1.35 6.19 18.51
N GLU A 182 -1.07 5.92 19.78
CA GLU A 182 0.28 5.84 20.33
C GLU A 182 0.76 4.39 20.22
N GLY A 183 1.92 4.17 19.58
CA GLY A 183 2.51 2.83 19.40
C GLY A 183 2.75 2.47 17.93
N GLU A 184 3.46 1.37 17.69
CA GLU A 184 3.57 0.76 16.36
C GLU A 184 2.56 -0.40 16.28
N ILE A 185 1.79 -0.50 15.19
CA ILE A 185 0.97 -1.69 14.94
C ILE A 185 1.90 -2.71 14.32
N SER A 186 2.09 -3.86 14.96
CA SER A 186 2.93 -4.93 14.44
C SER A 186 2.20 -6.26 14.41
N LEU A 187 2.27 -6.96 13.29
CA LEU A 187 1.82 -8.35 13.18
C LEU A 187 2.62 -9.31 14.07
N ASP A 188 3.83 -8.93 14.49
CA ASP A 188 4.71 -9.80 15.30
C ASP A 188 4.39 -9.73 16.81
N GLU A 189 3.65 -8.72 17.28
CA GLU A 189 3.27 -8.57 18.70
C GLU A 189 2.14 -9.52 19.15
N GLN A 190 1.45 -10.19 18.22
CA GLN A 190 0.45 -11.21 18.55
C GLN A 190 1.04 -12.59 18.92
N LEU A 191 2.38 -12.69 19.01
CA LEU A 191 3.11 -13.93 19.32
C LEU A 191 3.63 -14.01 20.77
N SER A 192 3.30 -13.05 21.64
CA SER A 192 3.70 -13.04 23.05
C SER A 192 2.56 -13.33 24.01
#